data_AF-A0A8J2RMW3-F1
#
_entry.id   AF-A0A8J2RMW3-F1
#
_cell.length_a   1.000
_cell.length_b   1.000
_cell.length_c   1.000
_cell.angle_alpha   90.00
_cell.angle_beta   90.00
_cell.angle_gamma   90.00
#
_symmetry.space_group_name_H-M   'P 1'
#
loop_
_entity.id
_entity.type
_entity.pdbx_description
1 polymer ?
#
loop_
_entity_poly.entity_id
_entity_poly.type
_entity_poly.pdbx_seq_one_letter_code
_entity_poly.pdbx_strand_id
1 'polypeptide(L)'
;MTYGTGGFMLYNTGIQNRQPHYAMEGSISVAGLALNWLKNNMISDFQECEKLAAPVTSTGRVYFFPAFSGLYAPYWRMDTRGVVCGLTQFTTRAHLARASLESACYQTRDIVEVMACDVGAHMTSLRVDGGIIDDRSRLIQLQADILGIPIVRPTMTETTALGAAMCSWYLLRVVQRQLYRPRLSLHSMDEYAVKRTLGWETILDDGSADPGKSVDLN
;
A
#
# COMPACT_ATOMS: atom_id res chain seq x y z
N MET A 1 -0.59 5.56 6.43
CA MET A 1 -0.64 6.68 5.48
C MET A 1 0.20 6.34 4.27
N THR A 2 -0.42 6.25 3.09
CA THR A 2 0.32 6.03 1.84
C THR A 2 0.78 7.37 1.26
N TYR A 3 2.04 7.52 0.86
CA TYR A 3 2.52 8.71 0.15
C TYR A 3 2.63 8.39 -1.35
N GLY A 4 1.58 8.73 -2.11
CA GLY A 4 1.48 8.60 -3.57
C GLY A 4 0.76 9.81 -4.21
N THR A 5 0.15 9.66 -5.38
CA THR A 5 -0.66 10.72 -6.03
C THR A 5 -1.87 11.19 -5.19
N GLY A 6 -2.32 10.35 -4.26
CA GLY A 6 -3.14 10.71 -3.11
C GLY A 6 -2.61 10.02 -1.85
N GLY A 7 -2.91 10.56 -0.67
CA GLY A 7 -2.61 9.94 0.60
C GLY A 7 -3.86 9.51 1.35
N PHE A 8 -3.85 8.29 1.88
CA PHE A 8 -4.97 7.71 2.63
C PHE A 8 -4.50 7.35 4.04
N MET A 9 -5.27 7.75 5.06
CA MET A 9 -5.03 7.40 6.46
C MET A 9 -6.16 6.53 6.98
N LEU A 10 -5.82 5.43 7.66
CA LEU A 10 -6.78 4.53 8.29
C LEU A 10 -6.53 4.48 9.80
N TYR A 11 -7.55 4.73 10.60
CA TYR A 11 -7.52 4.60 12.06
C TYR A 11 -8.45 3.48 12.52
N ASN A 12 -7.90 2.40 13.09
CA ASN A 12 -8.67 1.22 13.53
C ASN A 12 -9.27 1.44 14.93
N THR A 13 -10.58 1.25 15.08
CA THR A 13 -11.33 1.45 16.33
C THR A 13 -11.75 0.16 17.04
N GLY A 14 -11.36 -1.03 16.55
CA GLY A 14 -11.95 -2.31 17.01
C GLY A 14 -11.29 -3.00 18.21
N ILE A 15 -12.08 -3.81 18.93
CA ILE A 15 -11.69 -4.72 20.04
C ILE A 15 -11.64 -6.18 19.53
N GLN A 16 -10.69 -6.99 20.02
CA GLN A 16 -10.51 -8.40 19.63
C GLN A 16 -11.75 -9.27 19.94
N ASN A 17 -12.51 -9.74 18.92
CA ASN A 17 -13.29 -11.01 18.93
C ASN A 17 -14.19 -11.22 17.70
N ARG A 18 -13.63 -11.55 16.51
CA ARG A 18 -14.40 -11.97 15.31
C ARG A 18 -15.49 -10.99 14.81
N GLN A 19 -15.53 -9.77 15.34
CA GLN A 19 -16.42 -8.71 14.87
C GLN A 19 -15.74 -7.88 13.77
N PRO A 20 -16.51 -7.28 12.84
CA PRO A 20 -15.95 -6.37 11.87
C PRO A 20 -15.21 -5.22 12.57
N HIS A 21 -13.97 -5.00 12.16
CA HIS A 21 -13.19 -3.84 12.61
C HIS A 21 -13.58 -2.64 11.76
N TYR A 22 -13.95 -1.54 12.41
CA TYR A 22 -14.22 -0.28 11.73
C TYR A 22 -12.94 0.56 11.65
N ALA A 23 -12.83 1.34 10.59
CA ALA A 23 -11.77 2.30 10.42
C ALA A 23 -12.33 3.64 9.96
N MET A 24 -11.74 4.73 10.44
CA MET A 24 -11.97 6.06 9.87
C MET A 24 -10.92 6.31 8.79
N GLU A 25 -11.38 6.89 7.69
CA GLU A 25 -10.54 7.24 6.56
C GLU A 25 -10.46 8.76 6.38
N GLY A 26 -9.24 9.25 6.19
CA GLY A 26 -8.96 10.62 5.79
C GLY A 26 -8.09 10.61 4.55
N SER A 27 -8.50 11.36 3.53
CA SER A 27 -7.78 11.43 2.26
C SER A 27 -7.24 12.84 2.01
N ILE A 28 -5.98 12.88 1.56
CA ILE A 28 -5.27 14.10 1.17
C ILE A 28 -4.87 13.93 -0.28
N SER A 29 -5.57 14.58 -1.21
CA SER A 29 -5.21 14.48 -2.62
C SER A 29 -3.94 15.27 -2.96
N VAL A 30 -3.58 16.28 -2.16
CA VAL A 30 -2.63 17.31 -2.60
C VAL A 30 -1.19 17.12 -2.15
N ALA A 31 -0.90 16.12 -1.32
CA ALA A 31 0.49 15.80 -0.94
C ALA A 31 1.34 15.36 -2.15
N GLY A 32 0.84 14.42 -2.95
CA GLY A 32 1.53 13.98 -4.18
C GLY A 32 1.48 15.01 -5.30
N LEU A 33 0.37 15.76 -5.42
CA LEU A 33 0.22 16.79 -6.44
C LEU A 33 1.15 17.98 -6.21
N ALA A 34 1.42 18.37 -4.96
CA ALA A 34 2.39 19.41 -4.62
C ALA A 34 3.80 19.05 -5.11
N LEU A 35 4.21 17.82 -4.85
CA LEU A 35 5.52 17.30 -5.25
C LEU A 35 5.64 17.13 -6.76
N ASN A 36 4.58 16.64 -7.41
CA ASN A 36 4.52 16.57 -8.86
C ASN A 36 4.53 17.96 -9.51
N TRP A 37 3.85 18.94 -8.92
CA TRP A 37 3.90 20.31 -9.41
C TRP A 37 5.30 20.91 -9.28
N LEU A 38 5.98 20.69 -8.15
CA LEU A 38 7.38 21.09 -8.00
C LEU A 38 8.25 20.41 -9.06
N LYS A 39 8.08 19.10 -9.27
CA LYS A 39 8.83 18.36 -10.30
C LYS A 39 8.60 18.89 -11.71
N ASN A 40 7.41 19.36 -12.01
CA ASN A 40 7.12 19.88 -13.35
C ASN A 40 7.65 21.31 -13.56
N ASN A 41 7.93 22.07 -12.49
CA ASN A 41 8.22 23.51 -12.59
C ASN A 41 9.60 23.95 -12.04
N MET A 42 10.15 23.24 -11.05
CA MET A 42 11.26 23.76 -10.23
C MET A 42 12.37 22.74 -9.92
N ILE A 43 12.07 21.44 -9.95
CA ILE A 43 13.01 20.36 -9.61
C ILE A 43 12.91 19.24 -10.65
N SER A 44 13.94 18.42 -10.79
CA SER A 44 13.98 17.33 -11.77
C SER A 44 13.38 16.04 -11.22
N ASP A 45 13.64 15.76 -9.94
CA ASP A 45 13.14 14.58 -9.24
C ASP A 45 12.85 14.85 -7.75
N PHE A 46 12.24 13.88 -7.07
CA PHE A 46 11.89 14.01 -5.66
C PHE A 46 13.13 14.02 -4.74
N GLN A 47 14.21 13.32 -5.10
CA GLN A 47 15.44 13.34 -4.31
C GLN A 47 16.10 14.72 -4.34
N GLU A 48 15.99 15.45 -5.44
CA GLU A 48 16.40 16.83 -5.58
C GLU A 48 15.58 17.73 -4.64
N CYS A 49 14.27 17.48 -4.48
CA CYS A 49 13.44 18.19 -3.48
C CYS A 49 14.06 18.10 -2.09
N GLU A 50 14.35 16.89 -1.62
CA GLU A 50 14.90 16.67 -0.29
C GLU A 50 16.31 17.24 -0.15
N LYS A 51 17.15 17.12 -1.19
CA LYS A 51 18.49 17.73 -1.22
C LYS A 51 18.43 19.25 -1.18
N LEU A 52 17.47 19.87 -1.87
CA LEU A 52 17.26 21.32 -1.87
C LEU A 52 16.71 21.81 -0.54
N ALA A 53 15.81 21.05 0.09
CA ALA A 53 15.29 21.36 1.41
C ALA A 53 16.33 21.11 2.53
N ALA A 54 17.34 20.28 2.28
CA ALA A 54 18.30 19.83 3.28
C ALA A 54 19.13 20.94 3.98
N PRO A 55 19.72 21.91 3.27
CA PRO A 55 20.54 22.94 3.88
C PRO A 55 19.73 23.98 4.67
N VAL A 56 18.41 24.05 4.45
CA VAL A 56 17.55 25.06 5.07
C VAL A 56 16.92 24.50 6.33
N THR A 57 17.18 25.12 7.48
CA THR A 57 16.62 24.69 8.79
C THR A 57 15.21 25.21 9.05
N SER A 58 14.79 26.28 8.38
CA SER A 58 13.47 26.92 8.53
C SER A 58 12.97 27.43 7.18
N THR A 59 11.68 27.35 6.92
CA THR A 59 11.05 27.91 5.70
C THR A 59 11.12 29.43 5.62
N GLY A 60 11.59 30.13 6.66
CA GLY A 60 11.68 31.59 6.66
C GLY A 60 10.31 32.26 6.65
N ARG A 61 9.32 31.62 7.28
CA ARG A 61 7.89 32.01 7.29
C ARG A 61 7.20 31.88 5.92
N VAL A 62 7.84 31.21 4.97
CA VAL A 62 7.20 30.84 3.70
C VAL A 62 6.30 29.64 3.95
N TYR A 63 5.03 29.78 3.60
CA TYR A 63 4.09 28.66 3.62
C TYR A 63 3.58 28.43 2.21
N PHE A 64 3.54 27.16 1.83
CA PHE A 64 2.90 26.73 0.61
C PHE A 64 1.64 25.95 0.96
N PHE A 65 0.55 26.33 0.35
CA PHE A 65 -0.74 25.69 0.49
C PHE A 65 -1.12 25.08 -0.85
N PRO A 66 -0.82 23.79 -1.10
CA PRO A 66 -1.14 23.16 -2.36
C PRO A 66 -2.62 22.76 -2.33
N ALA A 67 -3.51 23.60 -2.85
CA ALA A 67 -4.93 23.28 -3.01
C ALA A 67 -5.35 23.40 -4.48
N PHE A 68 -4.61 22.75 -5.39
CA PHE A 68 -4.82 22.89 -6.83
C PHE A 68 -6.22 22.47 -7.30
N SER A 69 -6.75 21.41 -6.70
CA SER A 69 -8.08 20.87 -6.96
C SER A 69 -9.05 21.10 -5.79
N GLY A 70 -8.79 22.13 -4.99
CA GLY A 70 -9.49 22.38 -3.74
C GLY A 70 -8.92 21.60 -2.55
N LEU A 71 -9.59 21.74 -1.41
CA LEU A 71 -9.30 21.03 -0.18
C LEU A 71 -10.32 19.93 0.06
N TYR A 72 -9.81 18.77 0.45
CA TYR A 72 -10.59 17.63 0.90
C TYR A 72 -10.72 17.68 2.42
N ALA A 73 -10.70 16.53 3.08
CA ALA A 73 -10.75 16.44 4.53
C ALA A 73 -9.62 17.28 5.18
N PRO A 74 -9.90 17.98 6.29
CA PRO A 74 -11.20 18.10 6.97
C PRO A 74 -12.10 19.25 6.44
N TYR A 75 -11.60 20.13 5.57
CA TYR A 75 -12.25 21.41 5.27
C TYR A 75 -13.29 21.36 4.13
N TRP A 76 -13.16 20.43 3.19
CA TRP A 76 -14.10 20.23 2.06
C TRP A 76 -14.42 21.51 1.26
N ARG A 77 -13.39 22.24 0.84
CA ARG A 77 -13.53 23.52 0.12
C ARG A 77 -13.00 23.43 -1.31
N MET A 78 -13.90 23.22 -2.27
CA MET A 78 -13.57 23.04 -3.69
C MET A 78 -13.22 24.35 -4.42
N ASP A 79 -13.61 25.49 -3.85
CA ASP A 79 -13.32 26.83 -4.33
C ASP A 79 -11.89 27.28 -4.03
N THR A 80 -11.19 26.59 -3.13
CA THR A 80 -9.81 26.93 -2.77
C THR A 80 -8.83 26.62 -3.89
N ARG A 81 -7.77 27.41 -3.95
CA ARG A 81 -6.67 27.30 -4.92
C ARG A 81 -5.34 27.32 -4.20
N GLY A 82 -4.29 26.90 -4.91
CA GLY A 82 -2.93 26.91 -4.37
C GLY A 82 -2.47 28.33 -4.02
N VAL A 83 -1.91 28.51 -2.82
CA VAL A 83 -1.41 29.80 -2.33
C VAL A 83 0.00 29.64 -1.78
N VAL A 84 0.90 30.56 -2.13
CA VAL A 84 2.19 30.72 -1.47
C VAL A 84 2.18 32.05 -0.74
N CYS A 85 2.52 32.06 0.55
CA CYS A 85 2.57 33.28 1.34
C CYS A 85 3.89 33.39 2.12
N GLY A 86 4.21 34.60 2.58
CA GLY A 86 5.43 34.88 3.36
C GLY A 86 6.71 35.02 2.52
N LEU A 87 6.58 35.28 1.22
CA LEU A 87 7.74 35.52 0.35
C LEU A 87 8.45 36.81 0.74
N THR A 88 9.78 36.73 0.82
CA THR A 88 10.68 37.88 1.00
C THR A 88 11.79 37.82 -0.04
N GLN A 89 12.60 38.87 -0.16
CA GLN A 89 13.77 38.86 -1.06
C GLN A 89 14.81 37.78 -0.72
N PHE A 90 14.79 37.25 0.51
CA PHE A 90 15.68 36.16 0.95
C PHE A 90 15.12 34.78 0.63
N THR A 91 13.88 34.70 0.14
CA THR A 91 13.26 33.44 -0.21
C THR A 91 13.94 32.84 -1.44
N THR A 92 14.35 31.59 -1.30
CA THR A 92 15.00 30.81 -2.37
C THR A 92 14.15 29.59 -2.71
N ARG A 93 14.47 28.93 -3.83
CA ARG A 93 13.84 27.66 -4.23
C ARG A 93 13.88 26.59 -3.13
N ALA A 94 14.92 26.60 -2.29
CA ALA A 94 15.08 25.66 -1.18
C ALA A 94 14.02 25.86 -0.09
N HIS A 95 13.66 27.11 0.21
CA HIS A 95 12.60 27.43 1.16
C HIS A 95 11.23 26.96 0.64
N LEU A 96 10.98 27.10 -0.66
CA LEU A 96 9.73 26.65 -1.26
C LEU A 96 9.62 25.12 -1.35
N ALA A 97 10.73 24.43 -1.66
CA ALA A 97 10.81 22.97 -1.59
C ALA A 97 10.48 22.47 -0.18
N ARG A 98 11.11 23.07 0.85
CA ARG A 98 10.82 22.72 2.24
C ARG A 98 9.39 23.05 2.65
N ALA A 99 8.87 24.22 2.28
CA ALA A 99 7.48 24.61 2.56
C ALA A 99 6.49 23.63 1.92
N SER A 100 6.83 23.06 0.77
CA SER A 100 6.00 22.05 0.12
C SER A 100 5.98 20.72 0.87
N LEU A 101 7.12 20.27 1.38
CA LEU A 101 7.18 19.07 2.24
C LEU A 101 6.40 19.30 3.54
N GLU A 102 6.60 20.44 4.20
CA GLU A 102 5.87 20.80 5.42
C GLU A 102 4.36 20.91 5.18
N SER A 103 3.92 21.41 4.02
CA SER A 103 2.50 21.51 3.67
C SER A 103 1.78 20.17 3.63
N ALA A 104 2.46 19.12 3.18
CA ALA A 104 1.92 17.77 3.21
C ALA A 104 1.78 17.30 4.67
N CYS A 105 2.76 17.61 5.51
CA CYS A 105 2.74 17.23 6.92
C CYS A 105 1.67 17.96 7.73
N TYR A 106 1.41 19.23 7.46
CA TYR A 106 0.32 19.98 8.11
C TYR A 106 -1.05 19.42 7.76
N GLN A 107 -1.30 19.07 6.49
CA GLN A 107 -2.57 18.44 6.10
C GLN A 107 -2.77 17.08 6.78
N THR A 108 -1.71 16.29 6.91
CA THR A 108 -1.76 15.04 7.69
C THR A 108 -2.15 15.28 9.13
N ARG A 109 -1.57 16.31 9.74
CA ARG A 109 -1.85 16.69 11.13
C ARG A 109 -3.30 17.12 11.32
N ASP A 110 -3.83 17.96 10.45
CA ASP A 110 -5.22 18.41 10.54
C ASP A 110 -6.21 17.23 10.54
N ILE A 111 -5.95 16.22 9.69
CA ILE A 111 -6.77 15.00 9.67
C ILE A 111 -6.62 14.19 10.96
N VAL A 112 -5.40 14.00 11.44
CA VAL A 112 -5.14 13.26 12.69
C VAL A 112 -5.82 13.93 13.89
N GLU A 113 -5.78 15.25 13.96
CA GLU A 113 -6.41 16.02 15.04
C GLU A 113 -7.94 15.86 15.00
N VAL A 114 -8.55 15.99 13.83
CA VAL A 114 -10.01 15.79 13.67
C VAL A 114 -10.40 14.35 14.01
N MET A 115 -9.65 13.35 13.53
CA MET A 115 -9.89 11.95 13.89
C MET A 115 -9.78 11.70 15.40
N ALA A 116 -8.82 12.34 16.07
CA ALA A 116 -8.67 12.21 17.51
C ALA A 116 -9.86 12.84 18.27
N CYS A 117 -10.38 13.95 17.78
CA CYS A 117 -11.60 14.58 18.31
C CYS A 117 -12.83 13.69 18.13
N ASP A 118 -13.00 13.07 16.96
CA ASP A 118 -14.19 12.26 16.64
C ASP A 118 -14.25 10.95 17.43
N VAL A 119 -13.11 10.30 17.68
CA VAL A 119 -13.05 9.06 18.48
C VAL A 119 -12.92 9.33 19.97
N GLY A 120 -12.42 10.51 20.36
CA GLY A 120 -12.07 10.80 21.75
C GLY A 120 -10.83 10.06 22.24
N ALA A 121 -9.95 9.63 21.32
CA ALA A 121 -8.70 8.95 21.64
C ALA A 121 -7.55 9.46 20.77
N HIS A 122 -6.37 9.58 21.37
CA HIS A 122 -5.18 10.02 20.64
C HIS A 122 -4.49 8.87 19.91
N MET A 123 -3.93 9.16 18.75
CA MET A 123 -3.13 8.21 17.99
C MET A 123 -1.76 8.02 18.66
N THR A 124 -1.36 6.77 18.89
CA THR A 124 -0.09 6.45 19.58
C THR A 124 1.09 6.27 18.63
N SER A 125 0.82 5.90 17.38
CA SER A 125 1.84 5.73 16.33
C SER A 125 1.20 5.84 14.97
N LEU A 126 1.93 6.40 14.00
CA LEU A 126 1.49 6.47 12.61
C LEU A 126 2.31 5.49 11.76
N ARG A 127 1.65 4.55 11.09
CA ARG A 127 2.30 3.68 10.10
C ARG A 127 2.26 4.33 8.73
N VAL A 128 3.41 4.43 8.07
CA VAL A 128 3.54 5.07 6.75
C VAL A 128 4.07 4.08 5.73
N ASP A 129 3.60 4.21 4.50
CA ASP A 129 4.02 3.41 3.35
C ASP A 129 4.01 4.26 2.08
N GLY A 130 4.65 3.81 1.00
CA GLY A 130 4.58 4.46 -0.32
C GLY A 130 5.94 4.82 -0.91
N GLY A 131 6.00 4.83 -2.24
CA GLY A 131 7.24 4.92 -3.01
C GLY A 131 7.99 6.25 -2.94
N ILE A 132 7.37 7.30 -2.38
CA ILE A 132 8.02 8.59 -2.14
C ILE A 132 8.93 8.51 -0.89
N ILE A 133 8.74 7.49 -0.05
CA ILE A 133 9.40 7.37 1.25
C ILE A 133 10.62 6.44 1.16
N ASP A 134 11.81 7.01 1.35
CA ASP A 134 13.07 6.26 1.46
C ASP A 134 13.65 6.32 2.89
N ASP A 135 14.63 5.47 3.20
CA ASP A 135 15.21 5.28 4.54
C ASP A 135 15.85 6.57 5.09
N ARG A 136 16.23 7.48 4.19
CA ARG A 136 16.85 8.77 4.50
C ARG A 136 15.90 9.95 4.30
N SER A 137 14.60 9.67 4.13
CA SER A 137 13.62 10.69 3.81
C SER A 137 13.43 11.63 5.01
N ARG A 138 13.81 12.90 4.80
CA ARG A 138 13.58 13.96 5.79
C ARG A 138 12.09 14.23 5.99
N LEU A 139 11.25 13.85 5.03
CA LEU A 139 9.80 13.95 5.14
C LEU A 139 9.25 13.16 6.32
N ILE A 140 9.75 11.93 6.57
CA ILE A 140 9.30 11.12 7.72
C ILE A 140 9.64 11.83 9.03
N GLN A 141 10.86 12.35 9.15
CA GLN A 141 11.27 13.06 10.36
C GLN A 141 10.42 14.31 10.57
N LEU A 142 10.22 15.12 9.53
CA LEU A 142 9.35 16.31 9.58
C LEU A 142 7.92 15.95 10.01
N GLN A 143 7.38 14.85 9.48
CA GLN A 143 6.04 14.40 9.84
C GLN A 143 5.98 13.97 11.32
N ALA A 144 7.01 13.30 11.84
CA ALA A 144 7.09 12.90 13.23
C ALA A 144 7.21 14.12 14.15
N ASP A 145 8.02 15.10 13.77
CA ASP A 145 8.20 16.35 14.51
C ASP A 145 6.90 17.17 14.55
N ILE A 146 6.17 17.23 13.44
CA ILE A 146 4.91 18.00 13.34
C ILE A 146 3.75 17.31 14.09
N LEU A 147 3.66 15.98 14.05
CA LEU A 147 2.60 15.23 14.74
C LEU A 147 2.92 14.98 16.22
N GLY A 148 4.20 14.95 16.59
CA GLY A 148 4.64 14.60 17.95
C GLY A 148 4.43 13.13 18.31
N ILE A 149 4.27 12.23 17.32
CA ILE A 149 4.08 10.79 17.54
C ILE A 149 5.10 9.97 16.74
N PRO A 150 5.48 8.77 17.20
CA PRO A 150 6.39 7.91 16.48
C PRO A 150 5.79 7.48 15.14
N ILE A 151 6.60 7.59 14.08
CA ILE A 151 6.27 7.11 12.75
C ILE A 151 6.99 5.80 12.50
N VAL A 152 6.22 4.78 12.11
CA VAL A 152 6.72 3.44 11.84
C VAL A 152 6.63 3.16 10.36
N ARG A 153 7.79 2.95 9.73
CA ARG A 153 7.87 2.46 8.36
C ARG A 153 8.13 0.95 8.37
N PRO A 154 7.35 0.16 7.62
CA PRO A 154 7.61 -1.26 7.44
C PRO A 154 8.81 -1.46 6.52
N THR A 155 9.61 -2.49 6.78
CA THR A 155 10.72 -2.91 5.90
C THR A 155 10.22 -3.46 4.55
N MET A 156 8.99 -3.96 4.51
CA MET A 156 8.32 -4.38 3.28
C MET A 156 7.51 -3.20 2.72
N THR A 157 7.95 -2.65 1.59
CA THR A 157 7.40 -1.42 0.95
C THR A 157 6.11 -1.60 0.17
N GLU A 158 5.71 -2.83 -0.14
CA GLU A 158 4.46 -3.17 -0.85
C GLU A 158 3.42 -3.68 0.15
N THR A 159 3.15 -2.90 1.19
CA THR A 159 2.24 -3.32 2.26
C THR A 159 0.82 -3.57 1.77
N THR A 160 0.42 -2.85 0.71
CA THR A 160 -0.87 -3.02 0.04
C THR A 160 -1.01 -4.43 -0.54
N ALA A 161 -0.01 -4.88 -1.32
CA ALA A 161 0.02 -6.22 -1.88
C ALA A 161 0.13 -7.30 -0.79
N LEU A 162 0.95 -7.03 0.24
CA LEU A 162 1.11 -7.91 1.39
C LEU A 162 -0.22 -8.13 2.14
N GLY A 163 -1.03 -7.09 2.33
CA GLY A 163 -2.34 -7.19 2.97
C GLY A 163 -3.28 -8.14 2.24
N ALA A 164 -3.39 -8.00 0.91
CA ALA A 164 -4.21 -8.88 0.07
C ALA A 164 -3.73 -10.34 0.09
N ALA A 165 -2.41 -10.56 0.08
CA ALA A 165 -1.80 -11.88 0.19
C ALA A 165 -2.09 -12.52 1.56
N MET A 166 -2.00 -11.76 2.65
CA MET A 166 -2.33 -12.23 4.01
C MET A 166 -3.81 -12.62 4.15
N CYS A 167 -4.73 -11.83 3.59
CA CYS A 167 -6.15 -12.16 3.56
C CYS A 167 -6.41 -13.48 2.82
N SER A 168 -5.81 -13.64 1.64
CA SER A 168 -5.91 -14.88 0.85
C SER A 168 -5.33 -16.08 1.59
N TRP A 169 -4.17 -15.91 2.23
CA TRP A 169 -3.54 -16.97 3.02
C TRP A 169 -4.39 -17.39 4.23
N TYR A 170 -4.97 -16.42 4.94
CA TYR A 170 -5.87 -16.69 6.06
C TYR A 170 -7.11 -17.48 5.61
N LEU A 171 -7.70 -17.09 4.47
CA LEU A 171 -8.83 -17.80 3.87
C LEU A 171 -8.46 -19.24 3.49
N LEU A 172 -7.31 -19.48 2.86
CA LEU A 172 -6.86 -20.83 2.50
C LEU A 172 -6.67 -21.74 3.71
N ARG A 173 -6.20 -21.22 4.85
CA ARG A 173 -6.11 -21.99 6.11
C ARG A 173 -7.49 -22.39 6.67
N VAL A 174 -8.49 -21.54 6.47
CA VAL A 174 -9.88 -21.85 6.88
C VAL A 174 -10.51 -22.86 5.92
N VAL A 175 -10.32 -22.69 4.61
CA VAL A 175 -10.88 -23.59 3.58
C VAL A 175 -10.19 -24.97 3.58
N GLN A 176 -8.90 -25.07 3.87
CA GLN A 176 -8.21 -26.37 4.00
C GLN A 176 -8.81 -27.26 5.09
N ARG A 177 -9.46 -26.69 6.12
CA ARG A 177 -10.19 -27.47 7.14
C ARG A 177 -11.54 -28.00 6.65
N GLN A 178 -12.04 -27.55 5.51
CA GLN A 178 -13.29 -28.00 4.88
C GLN A 178 -13.07 -28.77 3.57
N LEU A 179 -11.81 -29.01 3.16
CA LEU A 179 -11.52 -29.82 1.99
C LEU A 179 -11.86 -31.29 2.29
N TYR A 180 -12.96 -31.75 1.70
CA TYR A 180 -13.29 -33.17 1.60
C TYR A 180 -12.14 -33.88 0.87
N ARG A 181 -11.39 -34.72 1.57
CA ARG A 181 -10.42 -35.64 0.96
C ARG A 181 -11.14 -36.95 0.65
N PRO A 182 -11.55 -37.21 -0.59
CA PRO A 182 -12.11 -38.53 -0.92
C PRO A 182 -11.04 -39.59 -0.66
N ARG A 183 -11.34 -40.57 0.20
CA ARG A 183 -10.57 -41.82 0.26
C ARG A 183 -11.06 -42.70 -0.88
N LEU A 184 -10.18 -43.00 -1.82
CA LEU A 184 -10.43 -44.02 -2.83
C LEU A 184 -10.37 -45.39 -2.14
N SER A 185 -11.50 -46.08 -2.06
CA SER A 185 -11.52 -47.52 -1.77
C SER A 185 -11.25 -48.29 -3.06
N LEU A 186 -10.28 -49.21 -3.03
CA LEU A 186 -9.91 -50.09 -4.15
C LEU A 186 -11.11 -50.86 -4.75
N HIS A 187 -12.18 -51.04 -3.99
CA HIS A 187 -13.37 -51.79 -4.40
C HIS A 187 -14.29 -51.03 -5.38
N SER A 188 -14.02 -49.75 -5.62
CA SER A 188 -14.77 -48.89 -6.53
C SER A 188 -13.85 -48.16 -7.51
N MET A 189 -12.77 -48.82 -7.95
CA MET A 189 -12.19 -48.46 -9.24
C MET A 189 -13.13 -49.04 -10.29
N ASP A 190 -13.97 -48.19 -10.88
CA ASP A 190 -14.69 -48.54 -12.10
C ASP A 190 -13.66 -49.13 -13.08
N GLU A 191 -13.77 -50.42 -13.40
CA GLU A 191 -12.90 -51.09 -14.38
C GLU A 191 -12.88 -50.30 -15.70
N TYR A 192 -13.98 -49.61 -16.01
CA TYR A 192 -14.12 -48.68 -17.13
C TYR A 192 -13.18 -47.47 -17.07
N ALA A 193 -12.89 -46.94 -15.88
CA ALA A 193 -11.96 -45.84 -15.70
C ALA A 193 -10.51 -46.30 -15.91
N VAL A 194 -10.14 -47.48 -15.41
CA VAL A 194 -8.80 -48.09 -15.59
C VAL A 194 -8.54 -48.44 -17.05
N LYS A 195 -9.54 -49.01 -17.75
CA LYS A 195 -9.46 -49.31 -19.19
C LYS A 195 -9.24 -48.06 -20.06
N ARG A 196 -9.77 -46.91 -19.65
CA ARG A 196 -9.60 -45.63 -20.39
C ARG A 196 -8.20 -45.05 -20.24
N THR A 197 -7.55 -45.25 -19.10
CA THR A 197 -6.22 -44.67 -18.81
C THR A 197 -5.08 -45.51 -19.37
N LEU A 198 -5.26 -46.84 -19.49
CA LEU A 198 -4.24 -47.76 -20.03
C LEU A 198 -4.18 -47.82 -21.56
N GLY A 199 -4.96 -46.99 -22.28
CA GLY A 199 -5.03 -46.98 -23.74
C GLY A 199 -3.98 -46.12 -24.46
N TRP A 200 -2.87 -45.74 -23.81
CA TRP A 200 -1.72 -45.13 -24.48
C TRP A 200 -0.60 -46.15 -24.54
N GLU A 201 -0.59 -46.96 -25.61
CA GLU A 201 0.61 -47.73 -25.96
C GLU A 201 1.68 -46.77 -26.48
N THR A 202 2.86 -46.82 -25.86
CA THR A 202 4.07 -46.23 -26.41
C THR A 202 4.50 -47.12 -27.58
N ILE A 203 4.34 -46.66 -28.81
CA ILE A 203 4.94 -47.32 -29.98
C ILE A 203 6.43 -47.02 -29.93
N LEU A 204 7.21 -47.95 -29.37
CA LEU A 204 8.63 -48.09 -29.68
C LEU A 204 8.72 -49.08 -30.84
N ASP A 205 9.40 -48.65 -31.89
CA ASP A 205 9.49 -49.32 -33.17
C ASP A 205 10.62 -50.36 -33.11
N ASP A 206 10.28 -51.65 -33.07
CA ASP A 206 11.17 -52.72 -33.54
C ASP A 206 10.39 -53.95 -34.05
N GLY A 207 10.14 -53.93 -35.36
CA GLY A 207 10.34 -55.05 -36.26
C GLY A 207 9.79 -56.44 -35.90
N SER A 208 8.77 -56.84 -36.67
CA SER A 208 8.47 -58.21 -37.13
C SER A 208 7.70 -59.19 -36.21
N ALA A 209 6.52 -59.55 -36.72
CA ALA A 209 5.95 -60.90 -36.83
C ALA A 209 5.34 -61.62 -35.60
N ASP A 210 4.00 -61.63 -35.63
CA ASP A 210 3.07 -62.79 -35.60
C ASP A 210 2.37 -63.17 -34.27
N PRO A 211 1.04 -63.41 -34.30
CA PRO A 211 0.20 -63.64 -33.11
C PRO A 211 -0.09 -65.13 -32.91
N GLY A 212 0.02 -65.60 -31.66
CA GLY A 212 -0.61 -66.87 -31.29
C GLY A 212 0.00 -67.56 -30.08
N LYS A 213 -0.71 -67.50 -28.95
CA LYS A 213 -1.14 -68.67 -28.17
C LYS A 213 -1.87 -68.24 -26.89
N SER A 214 -3.14 -68.61 -26.81
CA SER A 214 -3.86 -68.81 -25.56
C SER A 214 -3.21 -69.93 -24.75
N VAL A 215 -2.96 -69.70 -23.46
CA VAL A 215 -2.66 -70.78 -22.50
C VAL A 215 -3.57 -70.62 -21.31
N ASP A 216 -4.53 -71.54 -21.23
CA ASP A 216 -5.34 -71.85 -20.05
C ASP A 216 -4.45 -72.34 -18.91
N LEU A 217 -4.78 -71.95 -17.67
CA LEU A 217 -4.20 -72.53 -16.47
C LEU A 217 -5.31 -73.07 -15.58
N ASN A 218 -5.35 -74.40 -15.48
CA ASN A 218 -5.61 -75.09 -14.21
C ASN A 218 -4.40 -74.88 -13.28
#